data_AF-A0A0S8I823-F1
#
_entry.id   AF-A0A0S8I823-F1
#
_cell.length_a   1.000
_cell.length_b   1.000
_cell.length_c   1.000
_cell.angle_alpha   90.00
_cell.angle_beta   90.00
_cell.angle_gamma   90.00
#
_symmetry.space_group_name_H-M   'P 1'
#
loop_
_entity.id
_entity.type
_entity.pdbx_description
1 polymer ?
#
loop_
_entity_poly.entity_id
_entity_poly.type
_entity_poly.pdbx_seq_one_letter_code
_entity_poly.pdbx_strand_id
1 'polypeptide(L)'
;MDSDRAEARDILTDFQKILKRSIEEVDGLAKEANHSVQEMIAGKMDVHQAMVSMEQANISFRLMVQVRNKMMAAYEEIMRMQI
;
A
#
# COMPACT_ATOMS: atom_id res chain seq x y z
N MET A 1 4.52 -28.02 17.53
CA MET A 1 5.39 -28.37 16.38
C MET A 1 4.65 -28.31 15.05
N ASP A 2 3.57 -29.07 14.80
CA ASP A 2 2.79 -28.91 13.55
C ASP A 2 1.82 -27.71 13.56
N SER A 3 1.28 -27.34 14.74
CA SER A 3 0.40 -26.18 14.92
C SER A 3 1.11 -24.84 14.65
N ASP A 4 2.35 -24.69 15.11
CA ASP A 4 3.12 -23.43 15.00
C ASP A 4 3.51 -23.11 13.54
N ARG A 5 3.67 -24.15 12.71
CA ARG A 5 3.96 -24.01 11.26
C ARG A 5 2.74 -23.64 10.44
N ALA A 6 1.55 -24.07 10.88
CA ALA A 6 0.29 -23.71 10.24
C ALA A 6 -0.05 -22.23 10.51
N GLU A 7 0.15 -21.76 11.73
CA GLU A 7 -0.12 -20.38 12.15
C GLU A 7 0.81 -19.39 11.43
N ALA A 8 2.11 -19.69 11.31
CA ALA A 8 3.05 -18.87 10.56
C ALA A 8 2.70 -18.75 9.06
N ARG A 9 2.16 -19.81 8.45
CA ARG A 9 1.72 -19.81 7.03
C ARG A 9 0.47 -18.96 6.82
N ASP A 10 -0.46 -18.98 7.77
CA ASP A 10 -1.68 -18.19 7.70
C ASP A 10 -1.36 -16.69 7.81
N ILE A 11 -0.47 -16.35 8.75
CA ILE A 11 0.07 -15.00 8.93
C ILE A 11 0.77 -14.50 7.65
N LEU A 12 1.61 -15.32 7.00
CA LEU A 12 2.23 -14.99 5.70
C LEU A 12 1.21 -14.74 4.57
N THR A 13 0.14 -15.51 4.55
CA THR A 13 -0.92 -15.38 3.55
C THR A 13 -1.72 -14.09 3.75
N ASP A 14 -2.04 -13.74 4.99
CA ASP A 14 -2.71 -12.48 5.32
C ASP A 14 -1.81 -11.27 5.07
N PHE A 15 -0.50 -11.39 5.30
CA PHE A 15 0.46 -10.36 4.90
C PHE A 15 0.48 -10.11 3.39
N GLN A 16 0.49 -11.17 2.58
CA GLN A 16 0.44 -11.02 1.12
C GLN A 16 -0.84 -10.32 0.66
N LYS A 17 -1.99 -10.62 1.29
CA LYS A 17 -3.28 -9.97 0.99
C LYS A 17 -3.24 -8.48 1.32
N ILE A 18 -2.72 -8.11 2.50
CA ILE A 18 -2.64 -6.71 2.93
C ILE A 18 -1.73 -5.91 1.99
N LEU A 19 -0.54 -6.42 1.65
CA LEU A 19 0.37 -5.76 0.72
C LEU A 19 -0.26 -5.54 -0.64
N LYS A 20 -0.88 -6.60 -1.19
CA LYS A 20 -1.53 -6.55 -2.48
C LYS A 20 -2.61 -5.47 -2.50
N ARG A 21 -3.44 -5.44 -1.47
CA ARG A 21 -4.49 -4.42 -1.30
C ARG A 21 -3.92 -3.01 -1.20
N SER A 22 -2.86 -2.80 -0.42
CA SER A 22 -2.21 -1.48 -0.30
C SER A 22 -1.62 -1.01 -1.63
N ILE A 23 -1.05 -1.92 -2.43
CA ILE A 23 -0.55 -1.59 -3.78
C ILE A 23 -1.70 -1.20 -4.71
N GLU A 24 -2.78 -1.97 -4.72
CA GLU A 24 -3.97 -1.69 -5.53
C GLU A 24 -4.63 -0.35 -5.16
N GLU A 25 -4.69 -0.05 -3.86
CA GLU A 25 -5.23 1.22 -3.35
C GLU A 25 -4.40 2.42 -3.78
N VAL A 26 -3.07 2.33 -3.67
CA VAL A 26 -2.16 3.39 -4.11
C VAL A 26 -2.18 3.58 -5.64
N ASP A 27 -2.27 2.50 -6.41
CA ASP A 27 -2.42 2.58 -7.88
C ASP A 27 -3.72 3.28 -8.27
N GLY A 28 -4.84 2.95 -7.59
CA GLY A 28 -6.12 3.61 -7.77
C GLY A 28 -6.03 5.12 -7.51
N LEU A 29 -5.46 5.51 -6.37
CA LEU A 29 -5.30 6.92 -5.99
C LEU A 29 -4.35 7.67 -6.93
N ALA A 30 -3.28 7.03 -7.41
CA ALA A 30 -2.36 7.63 -8.37
C ALA A 30 -3.04 7.90 -9.73
N LYS A 31 -3.89 6.97 -10.19
CA LYS A 31 -4.69 7.14 -11.41
C LYS A 31 -5.73 8.26 -11.24
N GLU A 32 -6.40 8.29 -10.09
CA GLU A 32 -7.36 9.35 -9.78
C GLU A 32 -6.70 10.72 -9.72
N ALA A 33 -5.56 10.84 -9.04
CA ALA A 33 -4.77 12.08 -9.00
C ALA A 33 -4.37 12.54 -10.41
N ASN A 34 -3.88 11.63 -11.25
CA ASN A 34 -3.53 11.94 -12.65
C ASN A 34 -4.74 12.42 -13.45
N HIS A 35 -5.90 11.76 -13.29
CA HIS A 35 -7.13 12.16 -13.95
C HIS A 35 -7.60 13.55 -13.48
N SER A 36 -7.56 13.82 -12.17
CA SER A 36 -7.89 15.13 -11.61
C SER A 36 -6.98 16.23 -12.13
N VAL A 37 -5.68 15.96 -12.30
CA VAL A 37 -4.74 16.91 -12.93
C VAL A 37 -5.08 17.15 -14.40
N GLN A 38 -5.46 16.12 -15.16
CA GLN A 38 -5.88 16.27 -16.55
C GLN A 38 -7.15 17.12 -16.69
N GLU A 39 -8.16 16.86 -15.85
CA GLU A 39 -9.41 17.61 -15.84
C GLU A 39 -9.20 19.06 -15.37
N MET A 40 -8.24 19.29 -14.47
CA MET A 40 -7.82 20.65 -14.08
C MET A 40 -7.19 21.40 -15.25
N ILE A 41 -6.26 20.78 -15.98
CA ILE A 41 -5.63 21.40 -17.17
C ILE A 41 -6.68 21.67 -18.26
N ALA A 42 -7.68 20.79 -18.38
CA ALA A 42 -8.81 20.98 -19.29
C ALA A 42 -9.82 22.05 -18.84
N GLY A 43 -9.63 22.67 -17.66
CA GLY A 43 -10.51 23.69 -17.10
C GLY A 43 -11.82 23.16 -16.54
N LYS A 44 -11.95 21.83 -16.35
CA LYS A 44 -13.16 21.17 -15.84
C LYS A 44 -13.12 20.89 -14.34
N MET A 45 -11.94 20.98 -13.73
CA MET A 45 -11.73 20.78 -12.29
C MET A 45 -10.93 21.93 -11.68
N ASP A 46 -11.26 22.30 -10.45
CA ASP A 46 -10.52 23.32 -9.72
C ASP A 46 -9.14 22.81 -9.26
N VAL A 47 -8.16 23.71 -9.23
CA VAL A 47 -6.78 23.40 -8.78
C VAL A 47 -6.75 22.83 -7.37
N HIS A 48 -7.59 23.31 -6.45
CA HIS A 48 -7.67 22.82 -5.09
C HIS A 48 -8.08 21.34 -5.06
N GLN A 49 -9.03 20.93 -5.91
CA GLN A 49 -9.50 19.54 -5.96
C GLN A 49 -8.43 18.60 -6.53
N ALA A 50 -7.70 19.04 -7.55
CA ALA A 50 -6.56 18.30 -8.09
C ALA A 50 -5.43 18.17 -7.04
N MET A 51 -5.14 19.24 -6.29
CA MET A 51 -4.16 19.20 -5.20
C MET A 51 -4.56 18.24 -4.08
N VAL A 52 -5.84 18.21 -3.69
CA VAL A 52 -6.34 17.26 -2.68
C VAL A 52 -6.16 15.81 -3.15
N SER A 53 -6.53 15.52 -4.39
CA SER A 53 -6.38 14.18 -4.97
C SER A 53 -4.91 13.74 -4.97
N MET A 54 -4.01 14.66 -5.28
CA MET A 54 -2.57 14.40 -5.30
C MET A 54 -1.98 14.20 -3.90
N GLU A 55 -2.43 14.95 -2.89
CA GLU A 55 -1.99 14.74 -1.51
C GLU A 55 -2.52 13.42 -0.94
N GLN A 56 -3.75 13.02 -1.28
CA GLN A 56 -4.28 11.70 -0.92
C GLN A 56 -3.41 10.57 -1.48
N ALA A 57 -3.07 10.64 -2.76
CA ALA A 57 -2.16 9.66 -3.37
C ALA A 57 -0.79 9.62 -2.68
N ASN A 58 -0.24 10.79 -2.31
CA ASN A 58 1.04 10.89 -1.62
C ASN A 58 0.98 10.28 -0.20
N ILE A 59 -0.03 10.64 0.60
CA ILE A 59 -0.25 10.06 1.94
C ILE A 59 -0.36 8.53 1.86
N SER A 60 -1.18 8.01 0.95
CA SER A 60 -1.38 6.58 0.80
C SER A 60 -0.11 5.86 0.33
N PHE A 61 0.68 6.48 -0.56
CA PHE A 61 1.98 5.95 -0.94
C PHE A 61 2.93 5.84 0.26
N ARG A 62 3.01 6.89 1.10
CA ARG A 62 3.82 6.87 2.33
C ARG A 62 3.38 5.75 3.27
N LEU A 63 2.07 5.55 3.41
CA LEU A 63 1.53 4.44 4.20
C LEU A 63 1.94 3.08 3.63
N MET A 64 1.82 2.88 2.32
CA MET A 64 2.23 1.62 1.66
C MET A 64 3.71 1.31 1.89
N VAL A 65 4.59 2.32 1.82
CA VAL A 65 6.01 2.14 2.12
C VAL A 65 6.22 1.67 3.57
N GLN A 66 5.48 2.23 4.53
CA GLN A 66 5.55 1.78 5.92
C GLN A 66 5.08 0.32 6.08
N VAL A 67 3.99 -0.05 5.40
CA VAL A 67 3.49 -1.43 5.39
C VAL A 67 4.56 -2.37 4.81
N ARG A 68 5.13 -2.03 3.63
CA ARG A 68 6.23 -2.78 3.01
C ARG A 68 7.41 -2.97 3.97
N ASN A 69 7.83 -1.91 4.67
CA ASN A 69 8.95 -1.99 5.61
C ASN A 69 8.65 -2.92 6.79
N LYS A 70 7.45 -2.83 7.37
CA LYS A 70 7.03 -3.73 8.46
C LYS A 70 6.99 -5.18 8.00
N MET A 71 6.58 -5.43 6.75
CA MET A 71 6.57 -6.77 6.19
C MET A 71 7.97 -7.35 5.99
N MET A 72 8.92 -6.54 5.50
CA MET A 72 10.31 -6.96 5.40
C MET A 72 10.88 -7.33 6.78
N ALA A 73 10.58 -6.52 7.80
CA ALA A 73 11.01 -6.80 9.17
C ALA A 73 10.42 -8.10 9.73
N ALA A 74 9.12 -8.35 9.53
CA ALA A 74 8.46 -9.58 9.96
C ALA A 74 9.01 -10.82 9.23
N TYR A 75 9.28 -10.71 7.93
CA TYR A 75 9.94 -11.78 7.16
C TYR A 75 11.33 -12.10 7.72
N GLU A 76 12.14 -11.08 8.00
CA GLU A 76 13.46 -11.29 8.60
C GLU A 76 13.38 -11.92 9.99
N GLU A 77 12.39 -11.57 10.81
CA GLU A 77 12.18 -12.15 12.13
C GLU A 77 11.86 -13.65 12.07
N ILE A 78 10.96 -14.06 11.16
CA ILE A 78 10.64 -15.48 10.92
C ILE A 78 11.91 -16.25 10.50
N MET A 79 12.73 -15.67 9.62
CA MET A 79 13.98 -16.29 9.19
C MET A 79 14.98 -16.44 10.35
N ARG A 80 15.06 -15.46 11.25
CA ARG A 80 15.93 -15.51 12.45
C ARG A 80 15.50 -16.57 13.46
N MET A 81 14.21 -16.89 13.56
CA MET A 81 13.72 -17.95 14.45
C MET A 81 14.01 -19.38 13.97
N GLN A 82 14.32 -19.56 12.68
CA GLN A 82 14.53 -20.88 12.06
C GLN A 82 16.00 -21.34 12.03
N ILE A 83 16.96 -20.47 12.35
CA ILE A 83 18.39 -20.80 12.44
C ILE A 83 18.72 -21.31 13.84
#